data_AF-A0A914XS54-F1
#
_entry.id   AF-A0A914XS54-F1
#
_cell.length_a   1.000
_cell.length_b   1.000
_cell.length_c   1.000
_cell.angle_alpha   90.00
_cell.angle_beta   90.00
_cell.angle_gamma   90.00
#
_symmetry.space_group_name_H-M   'P 1'
#
loop_
_entity.id
_entity.type
_entity.pdbx_description
1 polymer ?
#
loop_
_entity_poly.entity_id
_entity_poly.type
_entity_poly.pdbx_seq_one_letter_code
_entity_poly.pdbx_strand_id
1 'polypeptide(L)'
;MINARVLLLGLVWLPSTIVAFLCGVGELPVGLSVRPDGQPLLLCQRSQCLIQSHDLGYTQMKCDEHLTNACLRKDAFVLAFGRPETSSKMLSLMCCNHPSLALRDTTTEQEIESNSTIIVGGSIVSSVDKHEIGFNLIKNIVKMIGKNNTITYRVITDRADCKITTNARAPTEDAVRTS
;
A
#
# COMPACT_ATOMS: atom_id res chain seq x y z
N MET A 1 29.65 -10.71 59.06
CA MET A 1 28.27 -10.33 58.69
C MET A 1 28.31 -9.83 57.25
N ILE A 2 27.84 -10.63 56.28
CA ILE A 2 27.93 -10.31 54.84
C ILE A 2 26.54 -9.85 54.38
N ASN A 3 26.42 -8.58 54.00
CA ASN A 3 25.20 -7.98 53.48
C ASN A 3 24.94 -8.50 52.06
N ALA A 4 23.95 -9.40 51.94
CA ALA A 4 23.44 -9.87 50.67
C ALA A 4 22.61 -8.76 50.00
N ARG A 5 23.27 -7.96 49.14
CA ARG A 5 22.59 -7.11 48.16
C ARG A 5 21.97 -8.02 47.10
N VAL A 6 20.69 -8.31 47.28
CA VAL A 6 19.82 -8.97 46.29
C VAL A 6 19.67 -8.02 45.10
N LEU A 7 20.50 -8.23 44.08
CA LEU A 7 20.35 -7.60 42.77
C LEU A 7 19.23 -8.33 42.02
N LEU A 8 18.00 -7.87 42.22
CA LEU A 8 16.83 -8.25 41.41
C LEU A 8 17.01 -7.66 40.00
N LEU A 9 17.62 -8.44 39.10
CA LEU A 9 17.58 -8.22 37.65
C LEU A 9 16.16 -8.55 37.16
N GLY A 10 15.27 -7.55 37.22
CA GLY A 10 13.98 -7.61 36.54
C GLY A 10 14.21 -7.62 35.03
N LEU A 11 14.01 -8.79 34.40
CA LEU A 11 13.89 -8.91 32.95
C LEU A 11 12.61 -8.20 32.50
N VAL A 12 12.76 -6.94 32.08
CA VAL A 12 11.71 -6.18 31.40
C VAL A 12 11.51 -6.83 30.04
N TRP A 13 10.43 -7.60 29.90
CA TRP A 13 9.92 -8.07 28.61
C TRP A 13 9.43 -6.85 27.82
N LEU A 14 10.28 -6.32 26.93
CA LEU A 14 9.86 -5.34 25.94
C LEU A 14 9.10 -6.09 24.84
N PRO A 15 7.80 -5.80 24.62
CA PRO A 15 7.08 -6.41 23.51
C PRO A 15 7.77 -6.02 22.20
N SER A 16 8.09 -7.01 21.37
CA SER A 16 8.61 -6.78 20.03
C SER A 16 7.53 -6.08 19.21
N THR A 17 7.65 -4.77 19.05
CA THR A 17 6.75 -3.99 18.19
C THR A 17 7.08 -4.33 16.74
N ILE A 18 6.15 -4.99 16.05
CA ILE A 18 6.24 -5.23 14.61
C ILE A 18 6.01 -3.87 13.94
N VAL A 19 7.09 -3.23 13.51
CA VAL A 19 7.00 -2.00 12.71
C VAL A 19 6.59 -2.39 11.30
N ALA A 20 5.33 -2.14 10.94
CA ALA A 20 4.86 -2.20 9.57
C ALA A 20 5.09 -0.84 8.88
N PHE A 21 5.52 -0.85 7.62
CA PHE A 21 5.54 0.36 6.81
C PHE A 21 4.12 0.62 6.31
N LEU A 22 3.45 1.62 6.89
CA LEU A 22 2.08 2.02 6.56
C LEU A 22 2.09 3.38 5.85
N CYS A 23 1.30 3.49 4.79
CA CYS A 23 1.01 4.78 4.17
C CYS A 23 0.14 5.66 5.11
N GLY A 24 0.21 6.97 4.95
CA GLY A 24 -0.57 7.92 5.74
C GLY A 24 -2.07 7.84 5.47
N VAL A 25 -2.86 8.56 6.27
CA VAL A 25 -4.31 8.67 6.08
C VAL A 25 -4.60 9.35 4.74
N GLY A 26 -5.32 8.66 3.85
CA GLY A 26 -5.66 9.11 2.50
C GLY A 26 -4.75 8.55 1.41
N GLU A 27 -3.68 7.82 1.78
CA GLU A 27 -2.60 7.42 0.88
C GLU A 27 -2.54 5.93 0.61
N LEU A 28 -2.35 5.60 -0.67
CA LEU A 28 -2.18 4.24 -1.15
C LEU A 28 -0.73 4.02 -1.61
N PRO A 29 -0.20 2.81 -1.44
CA PRO A 29 1.11 2.49 -1.99
C PRO A 29 1.03 2.38 -3.52
N VAL A 30 1.87 3.17 -4.19
CA VAL A 30 1.95 3.30 -5.65
C VAL A 30 3.28 2.86 -6.22
N GLY A 31 4.27 2.63 -5.37
CA GLY A 31 5.60 2.26 -5.81
C GLY A 31 6.42 1.64 -4.72
N LEU A 32 7.62 1.24 -5.11
CA LEU A 32 8.58 0.60 -4.24
C LEU A 32 9.96 1.19 -4.53
N SER A 33 10.63 1.64 -3.49
CA SER A 33 12.06 1.92 -3.52
C SER A 33 12.79 0.80 -2.79
N VAL A 34 13.92 0.33 -3.33
CA VAL A 34 14.73 -0.70 -2.69
C VAL A 34 16.10 -0.12 -2.42
N ARG A 35 16.45 -0.05 -1.14
CA ARG A 35 17.75 0.47 -0.69
C ARG A 35 18.90 -0.45 -1.11
N PRO A 36 20.17 0.02 -1.05
CA PRO A 36 21.33 -0.82 -1.35
C PRO A 36 21.42 -2.10 -0.51
N ASP A 37 20.89 -2.09 0.72
CA ASP A 37 20.83 -3.26 1.60
C ASP A 37 19.66 -4.21 1.30
N GLY A 38 18.89 -3.93 0.24
CA GLY A 38 17.73 -4.72 -0.18
C GLY A 38 16.48 -4.50 0.67
N GLN A 39 16.48 -3.53 1.60
CA GLN A 39 15.28 -3.16 2.33
C GLN A 39 14.32 -2.39 1.39
N PRO A 40 13.06 -2.85 1.23
CA PRO A 40 12.06 -2.16 0.46
C PRO A 40 11.43 -1.03 1.29
N LEU A 41 10.95 0.00 0.60
CA LEU A 41 10.22 1.13 1.11
C LEU A 41 9.02 1.40 0.20
N LEU A 42 7.82 1.48 0.76
CA LEU A 42 6.64 1.88 0.00
C LEU A 42 6.71 3.36 -0.35
N LEU A 43 6.38 3.68 -1.60
CA LEU A 43 6.10 5.03 -2.04
C LEU A 43 4.59 5.22 -1.98
N CYS A 44 4.12 6.17 -1.18
CA CYS A 44 2.72 6.41 -0.93
C CYS A 44 2.25 7.66 -1.68
N GLN A 45 1.03 7.63 -2.19
CA GLN A 45 0.40 8.75 -2.87
C GLN A 45 -1.05 8.86 -2.43
N ARG A 46 -1.49 10.10 -2.22
CA ARG A 46 -2.88 10.42 -1.90
C ARG A 46 -3.77 10.23 -3.12
N SER A 47 -4.88 9.51 -2.96
CA SER A 47 -5.88 9.30 -4.02
C SER A 47 -7.14 10.10 -3.74
N GLN A 48 -7.62 10.87 -4.72
CA GLN A 48 -8.88 11.59 -4.59
C GLN A 48 -10.08 10.65 -4.52
N CYS A 49 -9.95 9.44 -5.07
CA CYS A 49 -11.02 8.45 -5.13
C CYS A 49 -11.35 7.83 -3.77
N LEU A 50 -10.41 7.86 -2.83
CA LEU A 50 -10.68 7.48 -1.43
C LEU A 50 -11.33 8.62 -0.64
N ILE A 51 -11.01 9.86 -0.99
CA ILE A 51 -11.44 11.06 -0.24
C ILE A 51 -12.84 11.50 -0.64
N GLN A 52 -13.25 11.31 -1.90
CA GLN A 52 -14.59 11.67 -2.39
C GLN A 52 -15.72 10.85 -1.77
N SER A 53 -15.42 9.75 -1.08
CA SER A 53 -16.39 9.09 -0.19
C SER A 53 -16.57 9.97 1.06
N HIS A 54 -17.49 10.93 0.96
CA HIS A 54 -17.71 12.09 1.84
C HIS A 54 -17.97 11.82 3.34
N ASP A 55 -17.70 10.61 3.84
CA ASP A 55 -17.75 10.31 5.27
C ASP A 55 -16.74 9.26 5.78
N LEU A 56 -16.03 8.47 4.95
CA LEU A 56 -15.38 7.24 5.47
C LEU A 56 -14.12 6.78 4.70
N GLY A 57 -13.21 7.70 4.35
CA GLY A 57 -12.06 7.45 3.47
C GLY A 57 -11.01 6.41 3.90
N TYR A 58 -11.11 5.82 5.10
CA TYR A 58 -10.30 4.66 5.58
C TYR A 58 -11.11 3.68 6.42
N THR A 59 -12.21 4.12 7.01
CA THR A 59 -13.07 3.35 7.92
C THR A 59 -13.79 2.20 7.21
N GLN A 60 -13.81 2.16 5.88
CA GLN A 60 -14.30 1.02 5.10
C GLN A 60 -13.18 0.11 4.56
N MET A 61 -11.91 0.44 4.82
CA MET A 61 -10.80 -0.42 4.46
C MET A 61 -10.87 -1.69 5.31
N LYS A 62 -10.97 -2.85 4.66
CA LYS A 62 -10.97 -4.16 5.34
C LYS A 62 -9.65 -4.84 5.07
N CYS A 63 -8.86 -5.00 6.12
CA CYS A 63 -7.55 -5.62 6.05
C CYS A 63 -7.58 -7.00 6.71
N ASP A 64 -6.76 -7.90 6.21
CA ASP A 64 -6.56 -9.20 6.84
C ASP A 64 -5.94 -9.00 8.25
N GLU A 65 -6.38 -9.78 9.24
CA GLU A 65 -5.91 -9.68 10.63
C GLU A 65 -4.44 -10.08 10.82
N HIS A 66 -3.91 -10.84 9.86
CA HIS A 66 -2.54 -11.33 9.86
C HIS A 66 -1.83 -10.95 8.58
N LEU A 67 -0.53 -10.69 8.70
CA LEU A 67 0.31 -10.51 7.53
C LEU A 67 0.44 -11.83 6.76
N THR A 68 0.35 -11.76 5.45
CA THR A 68 0.41 -12.92 4.54
C THR A 68 1.58 -12.77 3.57
N ASN A 69 2.00 -13.84 2.89
CA ASN A 69 3.13 -13.73 1.96
C ASN A 69 2.69 -13.35 0.53
N ALA A 70 1.39 -13.20 0.31
CA ALA A 70 0.79 -12.83 -0.98
C ALA A 70 -0.66 -12.37 -0.79
N CYS A 71 -1.09 -11.35 -1.54
CA CYS A 71 -2.49 -10.94 -1.61
C CYS A 71 -3.22 -11.70 -2.73
N LEU A 72 -3.79 -12.87 -2.40
CA LEU A 72 -4.40 -13.77 -3.38
C LEU A 72 -5.86 -13.43 -3.72
N ARG A 73 -6.56 -12.66 -2.88
CA ARG A 73 -7.96 -12.27 -3.15
C ARG A 73 -8.01 -11.33 -4.34
N LYS A 74 -8.96 -11.54 -5.26
CA LYS A 74 -9.10 -10.72 -6.48
C LYS A 74 -9.33 -9.23 -6.20
N ASP A 75 -10.00 -8.91 -5.11
CA ASP A 75 -10.34 -7.54 -4.70
C ASP A 75 -9.35 -6.92 -3.70
N ALA A 76 -8.31 -7.67 -3.28
CA ALA A 76 -7.32 -7.18 -2.33
C ALA A 76 -6.11 -6.55 -3.01
N PHE A 77 -5.46 -5.63 -2.32
CA PHE A 77 -4.19 -5.01 -2.69
C PHE A 77 -3.30 -4.91 -1.45
N VAL A 78 -2.00 -4.69 -1.66
CA VAL A 78 -1.03 -4.48 -0.58
C VAL A 78 -1.24 -3.06 -0.03
N LEU A 79 -1.53 -2.93 1.26
CA LEU A 79 -1.55 -1.62 1.94
C LEU A 79 -0.24 -1.35 2.67
N ALA A 80 0.37 -2.39 3.22
CA ALA A 80 1.59 -2.32 4.00
C ALA A 80 2.38 -3.62 3.87
N PHE A 81 3.63 -3.62 4.33
CA PHE A 81 4.37 -4.86 4.59
C PHE A 81 5.06 -4.78 5.97
N GLY A 82 5.20 -5.94 6.60
CA GLY A 82 5.97 -6.11 7.82
C GLY A 82 7.46 -5.91 7.56
N ARG A 83 8.23 -5.62 8.60
CA ARG A 83 9.69 -5.45 8.51
C ARG A 83 10.30 -6.68 7.83
N PRO A 84 10.97 -6.53 6.67
CA PRO A 84 11.59 -7.66 6.03
C PRO A 84 12.76 -8.12 6.88
N GLU A 85 12.71 -9.37 7.33
CA GLU A 85 13.88 -10.03 7.90
C GLU A 85 14.87 -10.32 6.77
N THR A 86 16.16 -10.03 7.03
CA THR A 86 17.24 -10.20 6.06
C THR A 86 17.40 -11.66 5.63
N SER A 87 17.19 -12.61 6.57
CA SER A 87 17.21 -14.06 6.33
C SER A 87 15.93 -14.61 5.72
N SER A 88 14.80 -13.90 5.85
CA SER A 88 13.53 -14.38 5.32
C SER A 88 13.52 -14.29 3.79
N LYS A 89 13.14 -15.39 3.15
CA LYS A 89 12.88 -15.45 1.71
C LYS A 89 11.57 -14.76 1.33
N MET A 90 10.70 -14.49 2.29
CA MET A 90 9.35 -13.99 2.04
C MET A 90 9.14 -12.63 2.72
N LEU A 91 8.41 -11.76 2.02
CA LEU A 91 7.94 -10.49 2.56
C LEU A 91 6.52 -10.70 3.09
N SER A 92 6.27 -10.29 4.32
CA SER A 92 4.93 -10.35 4.92
C SER A 92 4.16 -9.08 4.57
N LEU A 93 2.98 -9.22 4.00
CA LEU A 93 2.14 -8.20 3.39
C LEU A 93 0.85 -8.03 4.19
N MET A 94 0.39 -6.81 4.33
CA MET A 94 -0.94 -6.48 4.80
C MET A 94 -1.83 -6.28 3.59
N CYS A 95 -2.73 -7.24 3.37
CA CYS A 95 -3.66 -7.21 2.26
C CYS A 95 -4.97 -6.58 2.69
N CYS A 96 -5.45 -5.62 1.93
CA CYS A 96 -6.69 -4.92 2.21
C CYS A 96 -7.56 -4.81 0.96
N ASN A 97 -8.86 -4.63 1.14
CA ASN A 97 -9.78 -4.28 0.07
C ASN A 97 -10.64 -3.07 0.49
N HIS A 98 -11.14 -2.35 -0.50
CA HIS A 98 -12.00 -1.19 -0.29
C HIS A 98 -13.21 -1.25 -1.24
N PRO A 99 -14.45 -1.13 -0.74
CA PRO A 99 -15.65 -1.30 -1.58
C PRO A 99 -15.78 -0.26 -2.70
N SER A 100 -15.19 0.94 -2.52
CA SER A 100 -15.19 2.01 -3.53
C SER A 100 -14.15 1.82 -4.65
N LEU A 101 -13.26 0.83 -4.54
CA LEU A 101 -12.27 0.52 -5.56
C LEU A 101 -12.73 -0.71 -6.36
N ALA A 102 -12.94 -0.53 -7.66
CA ALA A 102 -13.17 -1.66 -8.57
C ALA A 102 -11.83 -2.04 -9.21
N LEU A 103 -11.16 -3.06 -8.67
CA LEU A 103 -9.96 -3.61 -9.31
C LEU A 103 -10.33 -4.24 -10.65
N ARG A 104 -9.56 -3.89 -11.69
CA ARG A 104 -9.58 -4.52 -13.00
C ARG A 104 -8.40 -5.46 -13.11
N ASP A 105 -8.58 -6.56 -13.81
CA ASP A 105 -7.52 -7.51 -14.19
C ASP A 105 -6.61 -6.93 -15.29
N THR A 106 -6.09 -5.72 -15.07
CA THR A 106 -5.07 -5.06 -15.89
C THR A 106 -3.76 -5.14 -15.13
N THR A 107 -3.19 -6.33 -15.13
CA THR A 107 -2.01 -6.66 -14.34
C THR A 107 -0.74 -6.23 -15.06
N THR A 108 0.10 -5.45 -14.38
CA THR A 108 1.46 -5.13 -14.81
C THR A 108 2.45 -5.72 -13.81
N GLU A 109 3.54 -6.30 -14.31
CA GLU A 109 4.62 -6.80 -13.46
C GLU A 109 5.90 -6.03 -13.73
N GLN A 110 6.62 -5.67 -12.67
CA GLN A 110 7.92 -5.03 -12.75
C GLN A 110 8.88 -5.65 -11.74
N GLU A 111 10.13 -5.84 -12.13
CA GLU A 111 11.20 -6.27 -11.24
C GLU A 111 12.06 -5.08 -10.82
N ILE A 112 12.36 -5.02 -9.53
CA ILE A 112 13.04 -3.91 -8.87
C ILE A 112 14.25 -4.46 -8.14
N GLU A 113 15.44 -4.13 -8.63
CA GLU A 113 16.70 -4.53 -8.02
C GLU A 113 17.07 -3.62 -6.84
N SER A 114 17.97 -4.08 -5.97
CA SER A 114 18.57 -3.23 -4.94
C SER A 114 19.17 -1.94 -5.53
N ASN A 115 19.09 -0.85 -4.75
CA ASN A 115 19.54 0.49 -5.15
C ASN A 115 18.76 1.10 -6.32
N SER A 116 17.47 0.78 -6.44
CA SER A 116 16.58 1.37 -7.44
C SER A 116 15.32 1.93 -6.79
N THR A 117 14.74 2.96 -7.42
CA THR A 117 13.45 3.53 -7.02
C THR A 117 12.53 3.48 -8.21
N ILE A 118 11.40 2.81 -8.07
CA ILE A 118 10.43 2.67 -9.16
C ILE A 118 9.04 3.02 -8.64
N ILE A 119 8.39 3.97 -9.34
CA ILE A 119 6.96 4.25 -9.19
C ILE A 119 6.25 3.33 -10.18
N VAL A 120 5.51 2.34 -9.66
CA VAL A 120 4.91 1.25 -10.46
C VAL A 120 3.44 1.58 -10.80
N GLY A 121 2.86 2.62 -10.17
CA GLY A 121 1.47 3.00 -10.28
C GLY A 121 1.20 4.49 -10.04
N GLY A 122 0.06 4.80 -9.40
CA GLY A 122 -0.38 6.17 -9.14
C GLY A 122 -1.71 6.57 -9.76
N SER A 123 -2.11 7.82 -9.49
CA SER A 123 -3.34 8.41 -10.00
C SER A 123 -3.37 8.42 -11.53
N ILE A 124 -4.51 8.04 -12.08
CA ILE A 124 -4.80 8.16 -13.50
C ILE A 124 -5.80 9.29 -13.66
N VAL A 125 -5.36 10.34 -14.34
CA VAL A 125 -6.12 11.58 -14.48
C VAL A 125 -6.72 11.65 -15.88
N SER A 126 -8.01 11.96 -15.95
CA SER A 126 -8.70 12.20 -17.22
C SER A 126 -8.10 13.41 -17.94
N SER A 127 -7.85 13.26 -19.23
CA SER A 127 -7.29 14.33 -20.05
C SER A 127 -8.27 15.50 -20.25
N VAL A 128 -9.57 15.24 -20.13
CA VAL A 128 -10.68 16.16 -20.45
C VAL A 128 -10.95 17.11 -19.30
N ASP A 129 -11.32 16.58 -18.13
CA ASP A 129 -11.79 17.34 -16.97
C ASP A 129 -10.76 17.40 -15.83
N LYS A 130 -9.59 16.77 -16.00
CA LYS A 130 -8.46 16.76 -15.05
C LYS A 130 -8.78 16.13 -13.69
N HIS A 131 -9.85 15.34 -13.59
CA HIS A 131 -10.15 14.56 -12.39
C HIS A 131 -9.48 13.18 -12.40
N GLU A 132 -9.17 12.66 -11.22
CA GLU A 132 -8.70 11.29 -11.05
C GLU A 132 -9.83 10.31 -11.37
N ILE A 133 -9.63 9.45 -12.38
CA ILE A 133 -10.60 8.44 -12.84
C ILE A 133 -10.22 7.02 -12.45
N GLY A 134 -9.00 6.83 -11.98
CA GLY A 134 -8.50 5.54 -11.53
C GLY A 134 -7.16 5.67 -10.83
N PHE A 135 -6.64 4.54 -10.38
CA PHE A 135 -5.41 4.46 -9.63
C PHE A 135 -4.76 3.09 -9.84
N ASN A 136 -3.46 3.06 -10.16
CA ASN A 136 -2.70 1.81 -10.21
C ASN A 136 -2.19 1.47 -8.81
N LEU A 137 -2.63 0.32 -8.29
CA LEU A 137 -2.34 -0.17 -6.93
C LEU A 137 -1.39 -1.34 -6.97
N ILE A 138 -0.58 -1.48 -5.93
CA ILE A 138 0.25 -2.66 -5.74
C ILE A 138 -0.63 -3.84 -5.34
N LYS A 139 -0.82 -4.78 -6.26
CA LYS A 139 -1.57 -6.01 -6.06
C LYS A 139 -0.82 -6.99 -5.19
N ASN A 140 0.48 -7.16 -5.44
CA ASN A 140 1.32 -8.10 -4.71
C ASN A 140 2.80 -7.72 -4.81
N ILE A 141 3.61 -8.19 -3.86
CA ILE A 141 5.07 -8.00 -3.87
C ILE A 141 5.73 -9.33 -3.52
N VAL A 142 6.61 -9.82 -4.39
CA VAL A 142 7.37 -11.05 -4.19
C VAL A 142 8.85 -10.72 -4.05
N LYS A 143 9.43 -11.04 -2.88
CA LYS A 143 10.88 -10.98 -2.67
C LYS A 143 11.54 -12.20 -3.32
N MET A 144 12.59 -11.96 -4.10
CA MET A 144 13.40 -12.97 -4.76
C MET A 144 14.84 -12.80 -4.33
N ILE A 145 15.52 -13.91 -4.04
CA ILE A 145 16.95 -13.91 -3.69
C ILE A 145 17.67 -14.69 -4.78
N GLY A 146 18.48 -13.99 -5.57
CA GLY A 146 19.27 -14.54 -6.67
C GLY A 146 20.49 -15.32 -6.18
N LYS A 147 21.21 -15.93 -7.12
CA LYS A 147 22.37 -16.81 -6.84
C LYS A 147 23.53 -16.10 -6.12
N ASN A 148 23.64 -14.78 -6.27
CA ASN A 148 24.70 -13.94 -5.67
C ASN A 148 24.21 -13.17 -4.42
N ASN A 149 23.17 -13.66 -3.73
CA ASN A 149 22.45 -12.93 -2.68
C ASN A 149 21.90 -11.57 -3.14
N THR A 150 21.72 -11.39 -4.45
CA THR A 150 21.04 -10.22 -5.00
C THR A 150 19.56 -10.28 -4.62
N ILE A 151 19.06 -9.20 -4.02
CA ILE A 151 17.66 -9.11 -3.62
C ILE A 151 16.93 -8.34 -4.72
N THR A 152 15.90 -8.97 -5.28
CA THR A 152 15.01 -8.38 -6.28
C THR A 152 13.59 -8.47 -5.78
N TYR A 153 12.78 -7.46 -6.04
CA TYR A 153 11.36 -7.47 -5.74
C TYR A 153 10.58 -7.48 -7.04
N ARG A 154 9.70 -8.46 -7.22
CA ARG A 154 8.70 -8.45 -8.27
C ARG A 154 7.43 -7.81 -7.73
N VAL A 155 7.07 -6.65 -8.28
CA VAL A 155 5.87 -5.90 -7.93
C VAL A 155 4.83 -6.12 -9.01
N ILE A 156 3.65 -6.53 -8.57
CA ILE A 156 2.50 -6.75 -9.42
C ILE A 156 1.54 -5.59 -9.13
N THR A 157 1.08 -4.88 -10.14
CA THR A 157 0.09 -3.80 -10.01
C THR A 157 -1.17 -4.09 -10.79
N ASP A 158 -2.30 -3.71 -10.22
CA ASP A 158 -3.60 -3.73 -10.88
C ASP A 158 -4.19 -2.31 -10.92
N ARG A 159 -4.99 -2.05 -11.94
CA ARG A 159 -5.74 -0.79 -12.06
C ARG A 159 -7.02 -0.86 -11.25
N ALA A 160 -7.26 0.13 -10.40
CA ALA A 160 -8.55 0.41 -9.81
C ALA A 160 -9.22 1.55 -10.58
N ASP A 161 -10.47 1.38 -10.98
CA ASP A 161 -11.29 2.51 -11.41
C ASP A 161 -11.98 3.13 -10.20
N CYS A 162 -12.08 4.46 -10.20
CA CYS A 162 -12.80 5.18 -9.17
C CYS A 162 -14.29 4.96 -9.38
N LYS A 163 -14.98 4.39 -8.39
CA LYS A 163 -16.45 4.34 -8.43
C LYS A 163 -16.96 5.75 -8.20
N ILE A 164 -17.33 6.44 -9.28
CA ILE A 164 -18.09 7.69 -9.20
C ILE A 164 -19.43 7.32 -8.53
N THR A 165 -19.57 7.63 -7.24
CA THR A 165 -20.90 7.67 -6.63
C THR A 165 -21.65 8.81 -7.32
N THR A 166 -22.71 8.48 -8.05
CA THR A 166 -23.58 9.38 -8.84
C THR A 166 -24.31 10.46 -8.03
N ASN A 167 -23.84 10.79 -6.83
CA ASN A 167 -24.38 11.86 -5.99
C ASN A 167 -23.60 13.17 -6.08
N ALA A 168 -22.57 13.26 -6.93
CA ALA A 168 -22.06 14.55 -7.37
C ALA A 168 -23.11 15.18 -8.29
N ARG A 169 -24.00 15.97 -7.68
CA ARG A 169 -24.97 16.86 -8.30
C ARG A 169 -24.36 17.42 -9.59
N ALA A 170 -24.94 17.04 -10.73
CA ALA A 170 -24.60 17.66 -12.01
C ALA A 170 -24.59 19.19 -11.80
N PRO A 171 -23.59 19.93 -12.32
CA PRO A 171 -23.70 21.37 -12.39
C PRO A 171 -24.99 21.66 -13.14
N THR A 172 -25.96 22.26 -12.45
CA THR A 172 -27.22 22.69 -13.05
C THR A 172 -26.88 23.55 -14.25
N GLU A 173 -27.31 23.09 -15.41
CA GLU A 173 -27.21 23.75 -16.71
C GLU A 173 -28.19 24.95 -16.77
N ASP A 174 -28.21 25.78 -15.73
CA ASP A 174 -29.01 27.01 -15.63
C ASP A 174 -28.06 28.22 -15.66
N ALA A 175 -27.35 28.36 -16.77
CA ALA A 175 -26.73 29.61 -17.18
C ALA A 175 -26.72 29.76 -18.71
N VAL A 176 -27.80 29.33 -19.37
CA VAL A 176 -28.11 29.71 -20.75
C VAL A 176 -29.57 30.15 -20.83
N ARG A 177 -29.90 31.27 -20.19
CA ARG A 177 -30.87 32.23 -20.72
C ARG A 177 -30.83 33.52 -19.92
N THR A 178 -30.96 34.61 -20.65
CA THR A 178 -31.19 36.00 -20.22
C THR A 178 -30.02 36.77 -19.62
N SER A 179 -29.26 37.42 -20.50
CA SER A 179 -29.24 38.89 -20.61
C SER A 179 -28.59 39.31 -21.93
#